data_AF-A0A3D8QH53-F1
#
_entry.id   AF-A0A3D8QH53-F1
#
_cell.length_a   1.000
_cell.length_b   1.000
_cell.length_c   1.000
_cell.angle_alpha   90.00
_cell.angle_beta   90.00
_cell.angle_gamma   90.00
#
_symmetry.space_group_name_H-M   'P 1'
#
loop_
_entity.id
_entity.type
_entity.pdbx_description
1 polymer ?
#
loop_
_entity_poly.entity_id
_entity_poly.type
_entity_poly.pdbx_seq_one_letter_code
_entity_poly.pdbx_strand_id
1 'polypeptide(L)' 'MGGDEAKVLYEHFFQKVQEGYQPERVQNGVFQAMMQVSLVNDGPVTLELSTGVNAPK' A
#
# COMPACT_ATOMS: atom_id res chain seq x y z
N MET A 1 14.77 -4.17 -6.98
CA MET A 1 14.28 -5.02 -5.88
C MET A 1 13.85 -6.34 -6.45
N GLY A 2 14.34 -7.44 -5.88
CA GLY A 2 13.83 -8.78 -6.20
C GLY A 2 12.46 -9.02 -5.59
N GLY A 3 11.78 -10.10 -5.98
CA GLY A 3 10.45 -10.46 -5.46
C GLY A 3 10.44 -10.68 -3.95
N ASP A 4 11.45 -11.35 -3.41
CA ASP A 4 11.57 -11.64 -1.97
C ASP A 4 11.82 -10.37 -1.15
N GLU A 5 12.71 -9.50 -1.62
CA GLU A 5 12.96 -8.19 -0.98
C GLU A 5 11.71 -7.31 -0.99
N ALA A 6 10.96 -7.31 -2.10
CA ALA A 6 9.72 -6.56 -2.23
C ALA A 6 8.62 -7.08 -1.28
N LYS A 7 8.56 -8.40 -1.06
CA LYS A 7 7.63 -9.01 -0.10
C LYS A 7 7.91 -8.55 1.32
N VAL A 8 9.19 -8.58 1.74
CA VAL A 8 9.60 -8.12 3.08
C VAL A 8 9.23 -6.66 3.29
N LEU A 9 9.43 -5.80 2.28
CA LEU A 9 9.08 -4.38 2.37
C LEU A 9 7.57 -4.13 2.41
N TYR A 10 6.78 -4.90 1.65
CA TYR A 10 5.33 -4.86 1.72
C TYR A 10 4.82 -5.20 3.13
N GLU A 11 5.31 -6.29 3.71
CA GLU A 11 4.94 -6.73 5.06
C GLU A 11 5.36 -5.69 6.12
N HIS A 12 6.58 -5.18 6.03
CA HIS A 12 7.08 -4.14 6.94
C HIS A 12 6.27 -2.85 6.83
N PHE A 13 5.92 -2.40 5.62
CA PHE A 13 5.10 -1.20 5.43
C PHE A 13 3.70 -1.38 6.05
N PHE A 14 3.06 -2.52 5.80
CA PHE A 14 1.76 -2.83 6.38
C PHE A 14 1.80 -2.79 7.92
N GLN A 15 2.81 -3.41 8.53
CA GLN A 15 3.01 -3.36 9.97
C GLN A 15 3.18 -1.93 10.48
N LYS A 16 3.98 -1.10 9.80
CA LYS A 16 4.20 0.31 10.20
C LYS A 16 2.93 1.14 10.13
N VAL A 17 2.07 0.92 9.13
CA VAL A 17 0.77 1.60 9.04
C VAL A 17 -0.18 1.14 10.16
N GLN A 18 -0.18 -0.15 10.49
CA GLN A 18 -0.94 -0.67 11.64
C GLN A 18 -0.48 -0.04 12.96
N GLU A 19 0.83 0.04 13.19
CA GLU A 19 1.42 0.68 14.39
C GLU A 19 1.07 2.18 14.48
N GLY A 20 0.93 2.85 13.34
CA GLY A 20 0.61 4.29 13.25
C GLY A 20 -0.89 4.63 13.26
N TYR A 21 -1.78 3.64 13.26
CA TYR A 21 -3.24 3.83 13.21
C TYR A 21 -3.98 2.79 14.05
N GLN A 22 -5.29 2.62 13.83
CA GLN A 22 -6.09 1.54 14.44
C GLN A 22 -5.88 0.26 13.64
N PRO A 23 -5.21 -0.79 14.18
CA PRO A 23 -4.85 -1.98 13.41
C PRO A 23 -6.03 -2.67 12.72
N GLU A 24 -7.21 -2.64 13.34
CA GLU A 24 -8.44 -3.26 12.85
C GLU A 24 -9.00 -2.58 11.60
N ARG A 25 -8.60 -1.33 11.36
CA ARG A 25 -9.00 -0.52 10.19
C ARG A 25 -7.97 -0.56 9.06
N VAL A 26 -6.81 -1.18 9.27
CA VAL A 26 -5.78 -1.32 8.25
C VAL A 26 -5.85 -2.73 7.70
N GLN A 27 -6.30 -2.84 6.46
CA GLN A 27 -6.52 -4.11 5.76
C GLN A 27 -5.57 -4.23 4.57
N ASN A 28 -5.24 -5.45 4.18
CA ASN A 28 -4.34 -5.71 3.06
C ASN A 28 -4.84 -6.83 2.14
N GLY A 29 -4.16 -6.99 1.01
CA GLY A 29 -4.33 -8.11 0.09
C GLY A 29 -3.25 -9.18 0.24
N VAL A 30 -3.20 -10.10 -0.71
CA VAL A 30 -2.17 -11.15 -0.76
C VAL A 30 -1.08 -10.76 -1.76
N PHE A 31 0.16 -10.63 -1.28
CA PHE A 31 1.31 -10.27 -2.11
C PHE A 31 1.50 -11.27 -3.25
N GLN A 32 1.70 -10.78 -4.48
CA GLN A 32 1.85 -11.57 -5.71
C GLN A 32 0.68 -12.48 -6.10
N ALA A 33 -0.49 -12.34 -5.46
CA ALA A 33 -1.69 -13.05 -5.90
C ALA A 33 -2.41 -12.28 -7.01
N MET A 34 -3.06 -13.02 -7.91
CA MET A 34 -4.09 -12.45 -8.77
C MET A 34 -5.29 -12.07 -7.91
N MET A 35 -5.66 -10.79 -7.89
CA MET A 35 -6.72 -10.27 -7.04
C MET A 35 -7.76 -9.52 -7.87
N GLN A 36 -9.04 -9.68 -7.49
CA GLN A 36 -10.13 -8.83 -7.92
C GLN A 36 -10.47 -7.86 -6.78
N VAL A 37 -10.15 -6.58 -6.95
CA VAL A 37 -10.36 -5.55 -5.92
C VAL A 37 -11.54 -4.67 -6.31
N SER A 38 -12.55 -4.61 -5.44
CA SER A 38 -13.67 -3.68 -5.60
C SER A 38 -13.37 -2.38 -4.85
N LEU A 39 -13.54 -1.23 -5.50
CA LEU A 39 -13.29 0.09 -4.92
C LEU A 39 -14.46 1.03 -5.27
N VAL A 40 -15.07 1.62 -4.25
CA VAL A 40 -16.08 2.68 -4.40
C VAL A 40 -15.49 3.96 -3.82
N ASN A 41 -15.23 4.95 -4.69
CA ASN A 41 -14.72 6.25 -4.28
C ASN A 41 -15.91 7.20 -4.00
N ASP A 42 -16.09 7.60 -2.75
CA ASP A 42 -17.04 8.66 -2.38
C ASP A 42 -16.39 10.04 -2.65
N GLY A 43 -16.56 10.53 -3.88
CA GLY A 43 -15.78 11.64 -4.46
C GLY A 43 -16.01 11.77 -5.98
N PRO A 44 -14.98 11.60 -6.86
CA PRO A 44 -13.67 10.96 -6.63
C PRO A 44 -12.51 11.95 -6.37
N VAL A 45 -11.62 11.59 -5.44
CA VAL A 45 -10.34 12.28 -5.18
C VAL A 45 -9.22 11.25 -5.27
N THR A 46 -8.18 11.54 -6.05
CA THR A 46 -7.01 10.67 -6.21
C THR A 46 -5.75 11.50 -5.94
N LEU A 47 -4.89 11.01 -5.05
CA LEU A 47 -3.63 11.66 -4.69
C LEU A 47 -2.47 10.73 -5.03
N GLU A 48 -1.51 11.25 -5.77
CA GLU A 48 -0.27 10.54 -6.08
C GLU A 48 0.81 10.90 -5.05
N LEU A 49 1.45 9.88 -4.47
CA LEU A 49 2.49 10.04 -3.45
C LEU A 49 3.75 9.28 -3.89
N SER A 50 4.92 9.90 -3.75
CA SER A 50 6.22 9.32 -4.03
C SER A 50 7.20 9.64 -2.90
N THR A 51 8.04 8.68 -2.53
CA THR A 51 9.08 8.85 -1.51
C THR A 51 10.38 9.46 -2.06
N GLY A 52 10.51 9.57 -3.39
CA GLY A 52 11.67 10.18 -4.04
C GLY A 52 11.65 11.70 -4.02
N VAL A 53 12.84 12.33 -4.04
CA VAL A 53 13.02 13.79 -3.93
C VAL A 53 12.53 14.60 -5.16
N ASN A 54 11.98 13.95 -6.19
CA ASN A 54 11.45 14.61 -7.38
C ASN A 54 10.16 13.91 -7.84
N ALA A 55 9.03 14.60 -7.69
CA ALA A 55 7.78 14.30 -8.37
C ALA A 55 7.41 15.52 -9.24
N PRO A 56 6.92 15.40 -10.48
CA PRO A 56 7.03 14.33 -11.48
C PRO A 56 8.20 14.63 -12.44
N LYS A 57 8.26 14.02 -13.64
CA LYS A 57 8.98 14.66 -14.76
C LYS A 57 8.13 15.79 -15.32
#